data_AF-A0A815XHT8-F1
#
_entry.id   AF-A0A815XHT8-F1
#
_cell.length_a   1.000
_cell.length_b   1.000
_cell.length_c   1.000
_cell.angle_alpha   90.00
_cell.angle_beta   90.00
_cell.angle_gamma   90.00
#
_symmetry.space_group_name_H-M   'P 1'
#
loop_
_entity.id
_entity.type
_entity.pdbx_description
1 polymer ?
#
loop_
_entity_poly.entity_id
_entity_poly.type
_entity_poly.pdbx_seq_one_letter_code
_entity_poly.pdbx_strand_id
1 'polypeptide(L)'
;QEGWVFLMYRAIDSLPSWRAFFYFITLIFFLAWLVKNVFIAVIIETFAEIRVQFQQMWGSRGAPSDIEATKVLQKADDSTLKLVNIDENKKKGVAPAICMKIVQSPVFTTVVMIVVLANTVFTAT
;
A
#
# COMPACT_ATOMS: atom_id res chain seq x y z
N GLN A 1 6.70 -19.41 17.86
CA GLN A 1 5.86 -20.60 17.60
C GLN A 1 6.68 -21.86 17.86
N GLU A 2 7.52 -21.84 18.88
CA GLU A 2 8.54 -22.86 19.13
C GLU A 2 8.44 -23.16 20.64
N GLY A 3 8.32 -24.43 21.03
CA GLY A 3 8.32 -24.86 22.44
C GLY A 3 6.99 -25.33 23.04
N TRP A 4 5.83 -25.03 22.43
CA TRP A 4 4.54 -25.55 22.94
C TRP A 4 4.44 -27.07 22.80
N VAL A 5 4.99 -27.62 21.71
CA VAL A 5 5.06 -29.06 21.46
C VAL A 5 5.94 -29.75 22.52
N PHE A 6 7.08 -29.15 22.86
CA PHE A 6 7.97 -29.65 23.90
C PHE A 6 7.30 -29.61 25.29
N LEU A 7 6.57 -28.54 25.59
CA LEU A 7 5.79 -28.45 26.83
C LEU A 7 4.65 -29.47 26.87
N MET A 8 4.00 -29.74 25.73
CA MET A 8 2.99 -30.79 25.60
C MET A 8 3.58 -32.17 25.88
N TYR A 9 4.74 -32.49 25.31
CA TYR A 9 5.40 -33.77 25.58
C TYR A 9 5.76 -33.94 27.06
N ARG A 10 6.29 -32.90 27.72
CA ARG A 10 6.52 -32.91 29.17
C ARG A 10 5.23 -33.06 29.99
N ALA A 11 4.12 -32.50 29.49
CA ALA A 11 2.81 -32.66 30.13
C ALA A 11 2.26 -34.09 29.97
N ILE A 12 2.50 -34.74 28.82
CA ILE A 12 2.11 -36.14 28.59
C ILE A 12 2.90 -37.09 29.49
N ASP A 13 4.16 -36.78 29.78
CA ASP A 13 4.98 -37.59 30.70
C ASP A 13 4.57 -37.45 32.17
N SER A 14 3.87 -36.37 32.53
CA SER A 14 3.48 -36.06 33.92
C SER A 14 1.99 -36.24 34.22
N LEU A 15 1.12 -36.24 33.19
CA LEU A 15 -0.33 -36.31 33.31
C LEU A 15 -0.92 -37.38 32.37
N PRO A 16 -2.15 -37.85 32.61
CA PRO A 16 -2.83 -38.76 31.67
C PRO A 16 -2.87 -38.18 30.25
N SER A 17 -2.31 -38.90 29.29
CA SER A 17 -1.97 -38.38 27.95
C SER A 17 -3.18 -37.75 27.24
N TRP A 18 -4.36 -38.35 27.36
CA TRP A 18 -5.59 -37.83 26.76
C TRP A 18 -5.95 -36.42 27.23
N ARG A 19 -5.74 -36.12 28.53
CA ARG A 19 -6.04 -34.81 29.11
C ARG A 19 -5.07 -33.74 28.61
N ALA A 20 -3.78 -34.08 28.50
CA ALA A 20 -2.78 -33.19 27.95
C ALA A 20 -3.08 -32.87 26.48
N PHE A 21 -3.39 -33.87 25.65
CA PHE A 21 -3.76 -33.64 24.25
C PHE A 21 -5.00 -32.75 24.12
N PHE A 22 -6.09 -33.05 24.85
CA PHE A 22 -7.31 -32.24 24.79
C PHE A 22 -7.06 -30.78 25.21
N TYR A 23 -6.30 -30.58 26.27
CA TYR A 23 -5.96 -29.24 26.76
C TYR A 23 -5.17 -28.43 25.73
N PHE A 24 -4.09 -28.98 25.18
CA PHE A 24 -3.26 -28.25 24.22
C PHE A 24 -3.97 -28.02 22.88
N ILE A 25 -4.75 -28.97 22.37
CA ILE A 25 -5.51 -28.79 21.12
C ILE A 25 -6.56 -27.67 21.27
N THR A 26 -7.34 -27.70 22.34
CA THR A 26 -8.35 -26.65 22.59
C THR A 26 -7.69 -25.29 22.86
N LEU A 27 -6.58 -25.24 23.61
CA LEU A 27 -5.83 -24.02 23.86
C LEU A 27 -5.28 -23.40 22.57
N ILE A 28 -4.70 -24.20 21.67
CA ILE A 28 -4.17 -23.67 20.41
C ILE A 28 -5.30 -23.24 19.47
N PHE A 29 -6.40 -24.00 19.39
CA PHE A 29 -7.54 -23.67 18.54
C PHE A 29 -8.31 -22.43 19.01
N PHE A 30 -8.60 -22.30 20.30
CA PHE A 30 -9.31 -21.12 20.80
C PHE A 30 -8.35 -19.98 21.06
N LEU A 31 -7.26 -20.19 21.79
CA LEU A 31 -6.43 -19.08 22.23
C LEU A 31 -5.47 -18.59 21.15
N ALA A 32 -4.83 -19.48 20.39
CA ALA A 32 -3.86 -19.04 19.38
C ALA A 32 -4.51 -18.62 18.05
N TRP A 33 -5.66 -19.21 17.70
CA TRP A 33 -6.36 -18.90 16.46
C TRP A 33 -7.44 -17.82 16.66
N LEU A 34 -8.39 -18.01 17.58
CA LEU A 34 -9.47 -17.02 17.77
C LEU A 34 -8.94 -15.68 18.29
N VAL A 35 -8.03 -15.66 19.28
CA VAL A 35 -7.48 -14.37 19.77
C VAL A 35 -6.70 -13.64 18.68
N LYS A 36 -5.91 -14.35 17.85
CA LYS A 36 -5.23 -13.72 16.71
C LYS A 36 -6.22 -13.14 15.71
N ASN A 37 -7.27 -13.89 15.37
CA ASN A 37 -8.28 -13.43 14.43
C ASN A 37 -9.06 -12.23 14.97
N VAL A 38 -9.41 -12.22 16.26
CA VAL A 38 -10.04 -11.07 16.93
C VAL A 38 -9.10 -9.86 16.96
N PHE A 39 -7.82 -10.07 17.27
CA PHE A 39 -6.84 -8.98 17.26
C PHE A 39 -6.69 -8.35 15.87
N ILE A 40 -6.58 -9.18 14.83
CA ILE A 40 -6.57 -8.72 13.44
C ILE A 40 -7.85 -7.94 13.10
N ALA A 41 -9.02 -8.45 13.51
CA ALA A 41 -10.30 -7.78 13.27
C ALA A 41 -10.37 -6.39 13.91
N VAL A 42 -9.93 -6.25 15.17
CA VAL A 42 -9.86 -4.96 15.86
C VAL A 42 -8.93 -3.98 15.13
N ILE A 43 -7.75 -4.45 14.68
CA ILE A 43 -6.84 -3.60 13.90
C ILE A 43 -7.50 -3.16 12.59
N ILE A 44 -8.16 -4.06 11.87
CA ILE A 44 -8.87 -3.73 10.63
C ILE A 44 -9.99 -2.71 10.89
N GLU A 45 -10.74 -2.85 11.97
CA GLU A 45 -11.78 -1.89 12.38
C GLU A 45 -11.18 -0.50 12.65
N THR A 46 -10.09 -0.42 13.43
CA THR A 46 -9.41 0.86 13.68
C THR A 46 -8.86 1.49 12.39
N PHE A 47 -8.33 0.71 11.45
CA PHE A 47 -7.89 1.22 10.16
C PHE A 47 -9.05 1.71 9.29
N ALA A 48 -10.20 1.02 9.33
CA ALA A 48 -11.40 1.46 8.63
C ALA A 48 -11.91 2.80 9.18
N GLU A 49 -11.89 2.99 10.50
CA GLU A 49 -12.22 4.26 11.15
C GLU A 49 -11.27 5.38 10.73
N ILE A 50 -9.94 5.14 10.79
CA ILE A 50 -8.92 6.11 10.35
C ILE A 50 -9.14 6.50 8.88
N ARG A 51 -9.43 5.53 8.00
CA ARG A 51 -9.73 5.80 6.58
C ARG A 51 -10.94 6.72 6.43
N VAL A 52 -12.03 6.45 7.16
CA VAL A 52 -13.26 7.26 7.10
C VAL A 52 -13.00 8.66 7.64
N GLN A 53 -12.26 8.80 8.75
CA GLN A 53 -11.86 10.10 9.27
C GLN A 53 -11.03 10.89 8.25
N PHE A 54 -10.08 10.25 7.58
CA PHE A 54 -9.28 10.89 6.54
C PHE A 54 -10.16 11.32 5.35
N GLN A 55 -11.09 10.48 4.91
CA GLN A 55 -12.04 10.84 3.86
C GLN A 55 -12.99 11.98 4.25
N GLN A 56 -13.38 12.12 5.52
CA GLN A 56 -14.21 13.24 5.97
C GLN A 56 -13.40 14.54 6.11
N MET A 57 -12.19 14.46 6.68
CA MET A 57 -11.30 15.61 6.86
C MET A 57 -10.84 16.19 5.52
N TRP A 58 -10.55 15.33 4.54
CA TRP A 58 -10.08 15.74 3.22
C TRP A 58 -11.21 15.85 2.19
N GLY A 59 -12.25 15.02 2.26
CA GLY A 59 -13.41 15.09 1.37
C GLY A 59 -14.25 16.37 1.55
N SER A 60 -14.28 16.95 2.76
CA SER A 60 -14.89 18.28 2.96
C SER A 60 -13.97 19.45 2.61
N ARG A 61 -12.65 19.25 2.46
CA ARG A 61 -11.67 20.31 2.18
C ARG A 61 -10.98 20.21 0.82
N GLY A 62 -11.29 19.18 0.04
CA GLY A 62 -10.70 18.97 -1.25
C GLY A 62 -11.00 17.56 -1.71
N ALA A 63 -12.13 17.38 -2.38
CA ALA A 63 -12.09 16.50 -3.54
C ALA A 63 -11.02 17.09 -4.46
N PRO A 64 -9.86 16.44 -4.68
CA PRO A 64 -9.11 16.71 -5.88
C PRO A 64 -9.96 16.07 -6.97
N SER A 65 -10.89 16.83 -7.53
CA SER A 65 -11.37 16.55 -8.87
C SER A 65 -10.14 16.22 -9.71
N ASP A 66 -10.16 15.08 -10.40
CA ASP A 66 -9.16 14.59 -11.35
C ASP A 66 -8.60 15.70 -12.25
N ILE A 67 -7.65 16.46 -11.72
CA ILE A 67 -6.91 17.49 -12.41
C ILE A 67 -5.47 17.26 -12.01
N GLU A 68 -4.92 16.27 -12.68
CA GLU A 68 -3.53 16.12 -13.10
C GLU A 68 -3.07 17.39 -13.86
N ALA A 69 -3.19 18.56 -13.23
CA ALA A 69 -2.56 19.80 -13.65
C ALA A 69 -2.01 20.44 -12.39
N THR A 70 -0.71 20.24 -12.21
CA THR A 70 0.15 20.94 -11.26
C THR A 70 -0.25 22.43 -11.19
N LYS A 71 -1.05 22.83 -10.21
CA LYS A 71 -1.41 24.24 -9.98
C LYS A 71 -0.32 24.87 -9.13
N VAL A 72 0.64 25.54 -9.76
CA VAL A 72 1.62 26.35 -9.03
C VAL A 72 0.96 27.66 -8.61
N LEU A 73 1.07 27.97 -7.31
CA LEU A 73 0.64 29.24 -6.74
C LEU A 73 1.64 30.34 -7.14
N GLN A 74 1.21 31.32 -7.95
CA GLN A 74 1.98 32.54 -8.19
C GLN A 74 1.34 33.71 -7.45
N LYS A 75 2.13 34.37 -6.59
CA LYS A 75 1.70 35.55 -5.83
C LYS A 75 1.50 36.72 -6.81
N ALA A 76 0.25 37.01 -7.15
CA ALA A 76 -0.13 38.27 -7.78
C ALA A 76 -0.32 39.30 -6.67
N ASP A 77 -0.03 40.55 -7.01
CA ASP A 77 0.11 41.73 -6.14
C ASP A 77 -0.71 41.74 -4.83
N ASP A 78 -0.01 42.17 -3.78
CA ASP A 78 -0.18 42.20 -2.32
C ASP A 78 -1.28 41.42 -1.54
N SER A 79 -2.23 40.71 -2.16
CA SER A 79 -3.17 39.88 -1.35
C SER A 79 -3.96 38.80 -2.09
N THR A 80 -3.85 38.65 -3.41
CA THR A 80 -4.67 37.67 -4.14
C THR A 80 -3.82 36.52 -4.70
N LEU A 81 -3.85 35.38 -4.01
CA LEU A 81 -3.32 34.13 -4.54
C LEU A 81 -4.22 33.65 -5.68
N LYS A 82 -3.77 33.83 -6.92
CA LYS A 82 -4.53 33.41 -8.10
C LYS A 82 -4.07 32.01 -8.51
N LEU A 83 -4.94 31.03 -8.31
CA LEU A 83 -4.77 29.67 -8.82
C LEU A 83 -4.94 29.69 -10.34
N VAL A 84 -3.82 29.69 -11.07
CA VAL A 84 -3.80 29.55 -12.53
C VAL A 84 -3.50 28.09 -12.83
N ASN A 85 -4.37 27.42 -13.58
CA ASN A 85 -4.08 26.09 -14.12
C ASN A 85 -2.81 26.21 -14.97
N ILE A 86 -1.77 25.46 -14.64
CA ILE A 86 -0.68 25.25 -15.58
C ILE A 86 -1.28 24.43 -16.71
N ASP A 87 -1.68 25.11 -17.78
CA ASP A 87 -1.83 24.48 -19.07
C ASP A 87 -0.44 23.97 -19.47
N GLU A 88 -0.15 22.71 -19.13
CA GLU A 88 1.05 21.99 -19.61
C GLU A 88 1.07 21.84 -21.14
N ASN A 89 0.07 22.36 -21.86
CA ASN A 89 0.01 22.32 -23.31
C ASN A 89 0.43 23.61 -24.02
N LYS A 90 1.22 24.47 -23.37
CA LYS A 90 2.04 25.46 -24.09
C LYS A 90 3.51 25.09 -24.00
N LYS A 91 3.86 24.00 -24.70
CA LYS A 91 5.24 23.54 -24.94
C LYS A 91 6.03 24.61 -25.72
N LYS A 92 6.46 25.68 -25.04
CA LYS A 92 7.54 26.56 -25.49
C LYS A 92 8.86 25.84 -25.24
N GLY A 93 9.11 24.81 -26.03
CA GLY A 93 10.40 24.14 -26.12
C GLY A 93 10.65 23.80 -27.58
N VAL A 94 11.90 23.96 -28.04
CA VAL A 94 12.36 23.65 -29.40
C VAL A 94 12.47 22.12 -29.61
N ALA A 95 11.70 21.33 -28.85
CA ALA A 95 11.76 19.88 -28.90
C ALA A 95 11.02 19.40 -30.16
N PRO A 96 11.67 18.61 -31.04
CA PRO A 96 11.03 18.14 -32.27
C PRO A 96 9.81 17.27 -31.92
N ALA A 97 8.64 17.67 -32.43
CA ALA A 97 7.35 17.03 -32.17
C ALA A 97 7.32 15.52 -32.50
N ILE A 98 8.24 15.08 -33.37
CA ILE A 98 8.38 13.69 -33.79
C ILE A 98 8.99 12.85 -32.66
N CYS A 99 10.06 13.31 -32.00
CA CYS A 99 10.66 12.61 -30.86
C CYS A 99 9.67 12.50 -29.71
N MET A 100 8.87 13.53 -29.49
CA MET A 100 7.85 13.50 -28.43
C MET A 100 6.75 12.49 -28.74
N LYS A 101 6.29 12.39 -29.99
CA LYS A 101 5.32 11.35 -30.41
C LYS A 101 5.89 9.93 -30.30
N ILE A 102 7.17 9.75 -30.59
CA ILE A 102 7.84 8.44 -30.47
C ILE A 102 7.92 8.02 -28.99
N VAL A 103 8.34 8.93 -28.12
CA VAL A 103 8.47 8.66 -26.67
C VAL A 103 7.11 8.47 -25.99
N GLN A 104 6.06 9.16 -26.44
CA GLN A 104 4.69 8.96 -25.92
C GLN A 104 3.99 7.72 -26.49
N SER A 105 4.62 6.98 -27.40
CA SER A 105 4.00 5.76 -27.94
C SER A 105 4.01 4.62 -26.90
N PRO A 106 2.92 3.86 -26.76
CA PRO A 106 2.86 2.76 -25.80
C PRO A 106 3.88 1.66 -26.12
N VAL A 107 4.23 1.49 -27.40
CA VAL A 107 5.22 0.52 -27.88
C VAL A 107 6.60 0.83 -27.32
N PHE A 108 7.01 2.10 -27.32
CA PHE A 108 8.31 2.51 -26.76
C PHE A 108 8.40 2.20 -25.26
N THR A 109 7.35 2.52 -24.50
CA THR A 109 7.29 2.23 -23.06
C THR A 109 7.36 0.73 -22.77
N THR A 110 6.67 -0.11 -23.56
CA THR A 110 6.76 -1.57 -23.43
C THR A 110 8.17 -2.09 -23.69
N VAL A 111 8.86 -1.58 -24.71
CA VAL A 111 10.25 -1.97 -25.02
C VAL A 111 11.19 -1.59 -23.87
N VAL A 112 11.06 -0.37 -23.32
CA VAL A 112 11.87 0.06 -22.18
C VAL A 112 11.61 -0.82 -20.95
N MET A 113 10.35 -1.16 -20.65
CA MET A 113 10.05 -2.10 -19.55
C MET A 113 10.67 -3.49 -19.76
N ILE A 114 10.65 -4.01 -20.98
CA ILE A 114 11.28 -5.30 -21.30
C ILE A 114 12.81 -5.24 -21.08
N VAL A 115 13.45 -4.16 -21.51
CA VAL A 115 14.90 -3.96 -21.32
C VAL A 115 15.26 -3.87 -19.84
N VAL A 116 14.47 -3.15 -19.04
CA VAL A 116 14.67 -3.07 -17.57
C VAL A 116 14.50 -4.44 -16.91
N LEU A 117 13.48 -5.21 -17.31
CA LEU A 117 13.27 -6.58 -16.81
C LEU A 117 14.45 -7.48 -17.17
N ALA A 118 14.92 -7.44 -18.42
CA ALA A 118 16.09 -8.20 -18.86
C ALA A 118 17.34 -7.81 -18.05
N ASN A 119 17.61 -6.52 -17.88
CA ASN A 119 18.74 -6.03 -17.08
C ASN A 119 18.67 -6.51 -15.62
N THR A 120 17.47 -6.54 -15.04
CA THR A 120 17.25 -7.05 -13.67
C THR A 120 17.55 -8.54 -13.58
N VAL A 121 17.13 -9.34 -14.56
CA VAL A 121 17.42 -10.79 -14.62
C VAL A 121 18.92 -11.06 -14.79
N PHE A 122 19.58 -10.32 -15.68
CA PHE A 122 21.02 -10.44 -15.89
C PHE A 122 21.85 -10.00 -14.66
N THR A 123 21.38 -9.02 -13.89
CA THR A 123 22.07 -8.58 -12.67
C THR A 123 21.83 -9.54 -11.50
N ALA A 124 20.67 -10.23 -11.48
CA ALA A 124 20.33 -11.18 -10.43
C ALA A 124 20.97 -12.57 -10.61
N THR A 125 21.47 -12.89 -11.81
CA THR A 125 22.15 -14.15 -12.14
C THR A 125 23.64 -13.98 -12.02
#